data_AF-A0A954F303-F1
#
_entry.id   AF-A0A954F303-F1
#
_cell.length_a   1.000
_cell.length_b   1.000
_cell.length_c   1.000
_cell.angle_alpha   90.00
_cell.angle_beta   90.00
_cell.angle_gamma   90.00
#
_symmetry.space_group_name_H-M   'P 1'
#
loop_
_entity.id
_entity.type
_entity.pdbx_description
1 polymer ?
#
loop_
_entity_poly.entity_id
_entity_poly.type
_entity_poly.pdbx_seq_one_letter_code
_entity_poly.pdbx_strand_id
1 'polypeptide(L)'
;MSLTDEISEIRDRSLAALDASHDYFTNSKTAWRIVQQVVRGGNTFEIRNQTTGSQTDGTEIAHLAQQYVTGYLASATFQDFVAIFERFVFEFLTAWLTEYPRSLAGQQLKFQTVLDAADKSEVMAFVVEREVTGLAYKKVSDWFQYLEKLVNLGCPSEELIRQIVEIKASRDVLVHNSGIVNAIYVSKSGELARFVAGDKLELPESYHRQSWELIKQLVTEVANSAIEKLNSGRSSR
;
A
#
# COMPACT_ATOMS: atom_id res chain seq x y z
N MET A 1 17.98 -18.98 -0.01
CA MET A 1 16.59 -19.03 -0.49
C MET A 1 16.61 -18.73 -1.98
N SER A 2 15.79 -19.36 -2.83
CA SER A 2 15.78 -18.99 -4.24
C SER A 2 14.92 -17.74 -4.44
N LEU A 3 15.18 -16.94 -5.48
CA LEU A 3 14.36 -15.75 -5.79
C LEU A 3 12.87 -16.10 -5.95
N THR A 4 12.55 -17.27 -6.49
CA THR A 4 11.17 -17.75 -6.61
C THR A 4 10.50 -17.92 -5.24
N ASP A 5 11.21 -18.48 -4.25
CA ASP A 5 10.70 -18.67 -2.90
C ASP A 5 10.52 -17.32 -2.20
N GLU A 6 11.49 -16.41 -2.37
CA GLU A 6 11.46 -15.07 -1.79
C GLU A 6 10.30 -14.23 -2.35
N ILE A 7 10.07 -14.25 -3.67
CA ILE A 7 8.92 -13.58 -4.29
C ILE A 7 7.60 -14.18 -3.80
N SER A 8 7.54 -15.50 -3.63
CA SER A 8 6.35 -16.18 -3.09
C SER A 8 6.07 -15.73 -1.65
N GLU A 9 7.10 -15.65 -0.81
CA GLU A 9 6.98 -15.16 0.57
C GLU A 9 6.55 -13.70 0.64
N ILE A 10 7.13 -12.81 -0.19
CA ILE A 10 6.73 -11.40 -0.31
C ILE A 10 5.26 -11.29 -0.71
N ARG A 11 4.82 -12.07 -1.71
CA ARG A 11 3.42 -12.10 -2.17
C ARG A 11 2.50 -12.54 -1.03
N ASP A 12 2.77 -13.70 -0.43
CA ASP A 12 1.88 -14.32 0.55
C ASP A 12 1.76 -13.48 1.81
N ARG A 13 2.87 -12.90 2.29
CA ARG A 13 2.89 -11.96 3.42
C ARG A 13 2.11 -10.68 3.10
N SER A 14 2.22 -10.16 1.88
CA SER A 14 1.51 -8.94 1.46
C SER A 14 0.00 -9.19 1.36
N LEU A 15 -0.42 -10.32 0.76
CA LEU A 15 -1.83 -10.71 0.68
C LEU A 15 -2.43 -10.96 2.07
N ALA A 16 -1.72 -11.67 2.95
CA ALA A 16 -2.17 -11.91 4.32
C ALA A 16 -2.31 -10.59 5.11
N ALA A 17 -1.38 -9.64 4.92
CA ALA A 17 -1.47 -8.33 5.56
C ALA A 17 -2.66 -7.50 5.05
N LEU A 18 -2.94 -7.53 3.74
CA LEU A 18 -4.12 -6.87 3.16
C LEU A 18 -5.41 -7.45 3.73
N ASP A 19 -5.49 -8.77 3.82
CA ASP A 19 -6.65 -9.47 4.39
C ASP A 19 -6.82 -9.13 5.88
N ALA A 20 -5.74 -9.17 6.67
CA ALA A 20 -5.78 -8.78 8.07
C ALA A 20 -6.26 -7.33 8.29
N SER A 21 -5.82 -6.40 7.44
CA SER A 21 -6.22 -4.99 7.52
C SER A 21 -7.69 -4.78 7.14
N HIS A 22 -8.19 -5.50 6.12
CA HIS A 22 -9.59 -5.46 5.71
C HIS A 22 -10.51 -6.19 6.71
N ASP A 23 -10.03 -7.29 7.32
CA ASP A 23 -10.73 -7.98 8.41
C ASP A 23 -10.82 -7.11 9.64
N TYR A 24 -9.77 -6.37 9.99
CA TYR A 24 -9.81 -5.37 11.06
C TYR A 24 -10.90 -4.32 10.80
N PHE A 25 -10.98 -3.75 9.59
CA PHE A 25 -12.06 -2.85 9.21
C PHE A 25 -13.45 -3.49 9.42
N THR A 26 -13.63 -4.70 8.90
CA THR A 26 -14.92 -5.41 8.91
C THR A 26 -15.37 -5.78 10.34
N ASN A 27 -14.44 -6.31 11.14
CA ASN A 27 -14.69 -6.73 12.51
C ASN A 27 -14.95 -5.53 13.43
N SER A 28 -14.15 -4.47 13.33
CA SER A 28 -14.34 -3.25 14.11
C SER A 28 -15.67 -2.55 13.76
N LYS A 29 -16.03 -2.50 12.48
CA LYS A 29 -17.33 -2.00 12.05
C LYS A 29 -18.49 -2.82 12.61
N THR A 30 -18.35 -4.15 12.64
CA THR A 30 -19.36 -5.05 13.20
C THR A 30 -19.50 -4.85 14.70
N ALA A 31 -18.39 -4.68 15.43
CA ALA A 31 -18.41 -4.35 16.85
C ALA A 31 -19.17 -3.04 17.11
N TRP A 32 -18.94 -1.99 16.31
CA TRP A 32 -19.69 -0.73 16.41
C TRP A 32 -21.19 -0.89 16.16
N ARG A 33 -21.59 -1.74 15.21
CA ARG A 33 -23.00 -2.07 14.98
C ARG A 33 -23.64 -2.77 16.17
N ILE A 34 -22.91 -3.67 16.82
CA ILE A 34 -23.37 -4.34 18.05
C ILE A 34 -23.60 -3.31 19.15
N VAL A 35 -22.67 -2.37 19.37
CA VAL A 35 -22.84 -1.28 20.33
C VAL A 35 -24.11 -0.48 20.05
N GLN A 36 -24.33 -0.09 18.79
CA GLN A 36 -25.55 0.61 18.40
C GLN A 36 -26.83 -0.19 18.66
N GLN A 37 -26.81 -1.52 18.42
CA GLN A 37 -27.95 -2.40 18.68
C GLN A 37 -28.24 -2.54 20.17
N VAL A 38 -27.21 -2.66 21.01
CA VAL A 38 -27.33 -2.74 22.48
C VAL A 38 -28.04 -1.50 23.02
N VAL A 39 -27.61 -0.32 22.57
CA VAL A 39 -28.21 0.98 22.98
C VAL A 39 -29.64 1.11 22.47
N ARG A 40 -29.92 0.74 21.21
CA ARG A 40 -31.29 0.72 20.67
C ARG A 40 -32.21 -0.26 21.40
N GLY A 41 -31.66 -1.32 21.98
CA GLY A 41 -32.37 -2.26 22.84
C GLY A 41 -32.71 -1.72 24.24
N GLY A 42 -32.39 -0.45 24.53
CA GLY A 42 -32.68 0.20 25.80
C GLY A 42 -31.61 0.00 26.88
N ASN A 43 -30.49 -0.63 26.56
CA ASN A 43 -29.39 -0.80 27.51
C ASN A 43 -28.61 0.51 27.64
N THR A 44 -28.28 0.87 28.88
CA THR A 44 -27.50 2.07 29.21
C THR A 44 -26.15 1.68 29.79
N PHE A 45 -25.11 2.41 29.41
CA PHE A 45 -23.77 2.29 29.99
C PHE A 45 -23.05 3.64 29.88
N GLU A 46 -21.98 3.80 30.66
CA GLU A 46 -21.12 4.98 30.64
C GLU A 46 -19.67 4.53 30.47
N ILE A 47 -18.91 5.24 29.65
CA ILE A 47 -17.46 5.03 29.50
C ILE A 47 -16.75 6.28 30.01
N ARG A 48 -15.79 6.06 30.90
CA ARG A 48 -14.86 7.10 31.36
C ARG A 48 -13.50 6.89 30.73
N ASN A 49 -13.04 7.87 29.96
CA ASN A 49 -11.65 7.92 29.52
C ASN A 49 -10.80 8.36 30.73
N GLN A 50 -10.01 7.43 31.29
CA GLN A 50 -9.20 7.71 32.48
C GLN A 50 -8.07 8.73 32.22
N THR A 51 -7.65 8.89 30.96
CA THR A 51 -6.56 9.80 30.59
C THR A 51 -7.04 11.22 30.37
N THR A 52 -8.14 11.43 29.64
CA THR A 52 -8.68 12.78 29.37
C THR A 52 -9.70 13.23 30.41
N GLY A 53 -10.18 12.31 31.25
CA GLY A 53 -11.27 12.54 32.20
C GLY A 53 -12.66 12.65 31.56
N SER A 54 -12.77 12.55 30.22
CA SER A 54 -14.06 12.65 29.54
C SER A 54 -14.97 11.47 29.88
N GLN A 55 -16.26 11.76 29.97
CA GLN A 55 -17.32 10.78 30.15
C GLN A 55 -18.22 10.82 28.92
N THR A 56 -18.64 9.64 28.46
CA THR A 56 -19.47 9.49 27.27
C THR A 56 -20.48 8.38 27.57
N ASP A 57 -21.76 8.69 27.39
CA ASP A 57 -22.83 7.71 27.62
C ASP A 57 -23.04 6.82 26.38
N GLY A 58 -23.79 5.73 26.55
CA GLY A 58 -24.08 4.79 25.46
C GLY A 58 -24.77 5.43 24.26
N THR A 59 -25.61 6.45 24.45
CA THR A 59 -26.29 7.16 23.36
C THR A 59 -25.30 7.97 22.55
N GLU A 60 -24.45 8.74 23.21
CA GLU A 60 -23.38 9.52 22.59
C GLU A 60 -22.38 8.61 21.86
N ILE A 61 -21.99 7.48 22.45
CA ILE A 61 -21.14 6.48 21.79
C ILE A 61 -21.79 5.90 20.53
N ALA A 62 -23.08 5.58 20.59
CA ALA A 62 -23.81 5.06 19.43
C ALA A 62 -23.89 6.09 18.28
N HIS A 63 -23.97 7.38 18.60
CA HIS A 63 -23.88 8.47 17.62
C HIS A 63 -22.47 8.59 17.02
N LEU A 64 -21.42 8.51 17.84
CA LEU A 64 -20.03 8.60 17.41
C LEU A 64 -19.59 7.41 16.54
N ALA A 65 -20.21 6.23 16.73
CA ALA A 65 -19.89 5.01 15.99
C ALA A 65 -19.85 5.21 14.46
N GLN A 66 -20.78 5.98 13.90
CA GLN A 66 -20.80 6.24 12.45
C GLN A 66 -19.57 7.06 12.01
N GLN A 67 -19.21 8.10 12.76
CA GLN A 67 -18.02 8.92 12.49
C GLN A 67 -16.74 8.11 12.66
N TYR A 68 -16.68 7.25 13.67
CA TYR A 68 -15.53 6.37 13.91
C TYR A 68 -15.32 5.37 12.78
N VAL A 69 -16.39 4.76 12.28
CA VAL A 69 -16.31 3.81 11.16
C VAL A 69 -16.00 4.52 9.85
N THR A 70 -16.78 5.54 9.47
CA THR A 70 -16.67 6.16 8.13
C THR A 70 -15.55 7.18 7.99
N GLY A 71 -15.09 7.76 9.10
CA GLY A 71 -13.95 8.67 9.12
C GLY A 71 -12.66 7.93 9.47
N TYR A 72 -12.46 7.70 10.76
CA TYR A 72 -11.15 7.26 11.27
C TYR A 72 -10.78 5.84 10.82
N LEU A 73 -11.67 4.86 11.00
CA LEU A 73 -11.38 3.46 10.68
C LEU A 73 -11.20 3.24 9.18
N ALA A 74 -12.10 3.79 8.36
CA ALA A 74 -11.99 3.73 6.90
C ALA A 74 -10.69 4.38 6.41
N SER A 75 -10.36 5.57 6.89
CA SER A 75 -9.12 6.27 6.51
C SER A 75 -7.87 5.50 6.95
N ALA A 76 -7.82 5.01 8.19
CA ALA A 76 -6.65 4.31 8.70
C ALA A 76 -6.35 3.01 7.93
N THR A 77 -7.37 2.19 7.70
CA THR A 77 -7.21 0.92 6.97
C THR A 77 -6.96 1.14 5.48
N PHE A 78 -7.55 2.17 4.87
CA PHE A 78 -7.21 2.55 3.49
C PHE A 78 -5.75 2.99 3.35
N GLN A 79 -5.24 3.79 4.29
CA GLN A 79 -3.83 4.19 4.31
C GLN A 79 -2.90 2.97 4.45
N ASP A 80 -3.29 2.01 5.29
CA ASP A 80 -2.54 0.77 5.49
C ASP A 80 -2.49 -0.11 4.24
N PHE A 81 -3.60 -0.22 3.48
CA PHE A 81 -3.59 -0.93 2.19
C PHE A 81 -2.52 -0.41 1.24
N VAL A 82 -2.42 0.92 1.12
CA VAL A 82 -1.42 1.56 0.25
C VAL A 82 -0.01 1.38 0.81
N ALA A 83 0.18 1.42 2.13
CA ALA A 83 1.49 1.15 2.73
C ALA A 83 1.94 -0.30 2.47
N ILE A 84 1.04 -1.28 2.54
CA ILE A 84 1.32 -2.68 2.21
C ILE A 84 1.69 -2.83 0.73
N PHE A 85 0.95 -2.17 -0.17
CA PHE A 85 1.28 -2.10 -1.59
C PHE A 85 2.69 -1.56 -1.85
N GLU A 86 3.04 -0.42 -1.23
CA GLU A 86 4.35 0.20 -1.40
C GLU A 86 5.47 -0.74 -0.92
N ARG A 87 5.28 -1.35 0.25
CA ARG A 87 6.22 -2.34 0.77
C ARG A 87 6.39 -3.51 -0.20
N PHE A 88 5.31 -4.06 -0.74
CA PHE A 88 5.38 -5.13 -1.72
C PHE A 88 6.26 -4.75 -2.92
N VAL A 89 6.02 -3.58 -3.53
CA VAL A 89 6.77 -3.13 -4.71
C VAL A 89 8.27 -3.00 -4.39
N PHE A 90 8.61 -2.38 -3.26
CA PHE A 90 10.02 -2.14 -2.93
C PHE A 90 10.75 -3.39 -2.47
N GLU A 91 10.10 -4.27 -1.71
CA GLU A 91 10.67 -5.58 -1.38
C GLU A 91 10.87 -6.44 -2.63
N PHE A 92 9.89 -6.47 -3.54
CA PHE A 92 10.00 -7.17 -4.82
C PHE A 92 11.18 -6.67 -5.65
N LEU A 93 11.30 -5.34 -5.82
CA LEU A 93 12.42 -4.74 -6.57
C LEU A 93 13.76 -5.00 -5.90
N THR A 94 13.82 -4.95 -4.57
CA THR A 94 15.03 -5.27 -3.79
C THR A 94 15.47 -6.70 -4.03
N ALA A 95 14.56 -7.67 -3.93
CA ALA A 95 14.85 -9.08 -4.20
C ALA A 95 15.36 -9.28 -5.64
N TRP A 96 14.67 -8.67 -6.63
CA TRP A 96 15.03 -8.80 -8.03
C TRP A 96 16.41 -8.20 -8.36
N LEU A 97 16.68 -6.98 -7.89
CA LEU A 97 17.95 -6.30 -8.13
C LEU A 97 19.12 -6.98 -7.42
N THR A 98 18.87 -7.61 -6.28
CA THR A 98 19.88 -8.38 -5.53
C THR A 98 20.27 -9.65 -6.28
N GLU A 99 19.31 -10.38 -6.84
CA GLU A 99 19.59 -11.58 -7.65
C GLU A 99 20.21 -11.24 -9.03
N TYR A 100 19.76 -10.13 -9.64
CA TYR A 100 20.20 -9.70 -10.97
C TYR A 100 20.90 -8.32 -10.97
N PRO A 101 22.06 -8.19 -10.28
CA PRO A 101 22.72 -6.90 -10.06
C PRO A 101 23.31 -6.28 -11.33
N ARG A 102 23.45 -7.05 -12.42
CA ARG A 102 23.93 -6.52 -13.70
C ARG A 102 23.02 -5.45 -14.30
N SER A 103 21.74 -5.44 -13.91
CA SER A 103 20.81 -4.36 -14.24
C SER A 103 21.26 -2.99 -13.72
N LEU A 104 22.12 -2.96 -12.69
CA LEU A 104 22.67 -1.75 -12.07
C LEU A 104 24.02 -1.32 -12.67
N ALA A 105 24.51 -1.95 -13.75
CA ALA A 105 25.85 -1.71 -14.27
C ALA A 105 26.15 -0.25 -14.68
N GLY A 106 25.12 0.57 -14.93
CA GLY A 106 25.26 2.00 -15.24
C GLY A 106 25.38 2.92 -14.02
N GLN A 107 25.26 2.40 -12.81
CA GLN A 107 25.24 3.19 -11.57
C GLN A 107 26.65 3.64 -11.19
N GLN A 108 26.81 4.94 -10.92
CA GLN A 108 28.06 5.49 -10.42
C GLN A 108 28.10 5.47 -8.88
N LEU A 109 29.27 5.16 -8.33
CA LEU A 109 29.52 5.14 -6.89
C LEU A 109 30.70 6.06 -6.56
N LYS A 110 30.63 6.70 -5.39
CA LYS A 110 31.81 7.38 -4.83
C LYS A 110 32.81 6.31 -4.46
N PHE A 111 34.09 6.52 -4.76
CA PHE A 111 35.15 5.56 -4.39
C PHE A 111 35.18 5.28 -2.88
N GLN A 112 34.84 6.29 -2.07
CA GLN A 112 34.70 6.14 -0.61
C GLN A 112 33.72 5.03 -0.21
N THR A 113 32.58 4.89 -0.90
CA THR A 113 31.62 3.81 -0.65
C THR A 113 32.23 2.41 -0.83
N VAL A 114 33.21 2.26 -1.73
CA VAL A 114 33.90 0.99 -1.95
C VAL A 114 34.96 0.76 -0.86
N LEU A 115 35.63 1.81 -0.40
CA LEU A 115 36.62 1.72 0.67
C LEU A 115 36.00 1.44 2.04
N ASP A 116 34.80 1.97 2.29
CA ASP A 116 34.08 1.81 3.57
C ASP A 116 33.39 0.45 3.69
N ALA A 117 33.14 -0.23 2.56
CA ALA A 117 32.46 -1.52 2.54
C ALA A 117 33.39 -2.67 2.94
N ALA A 118 32.90 -3.57 3.77
CA ALA A 118 33.60 -4.77 4.20
C ALA A 118 33.84 -5.76 3.04
N ASP A 119 32.88 -5.85 2.12
CA ASP A 119 32.96 -6.71 0.96
C ASP A 119 32.09 -6.23 -0.21
N LYS A 120 32.16 -6.95 -1.33
CA LYS A 120 31.37 -6.68 -2.53
C LYS A 120 29.86 -6.72 -2.26
N SER A 121 29.39 -7.58 -1.36
CA SER A 121 27.97 -7.75 -1.05
C SER A 121 27.43 -6.49 -0.39
N GLU A 122 28.19 -5.87 0.51
CA GLU A 122 27.81 -4.60 1.13
C GLU A 122 27.76 -3.45 0.11
N VAL A 123 28.72 -3.39 -0.83
CA VAL A 123 28.65 -2.43 -1.95
C VAL A 123 27.37 -2.64 -2.76
N MET A 124 27.02 -3.90 -3.05
CA MET A 124 25.82 -4.21 -3.82
C MET A 124 24.53 -3.83 -3.08
N ALA A 125 24.43 -4.17 -1.79
CA ALA A 125 23.29 -3.81 -0.96
C ALA A 125 23.08 -2.30 -0.93
N PHE A 126 24.17 -1.52 -0.78
CA PHE A 126 24.12 -0.07 -0.84
C PHE A 126 23.58 0.46 -2.18
N VAL A 127 24.02 -0.11 -3.32
CA VAL A 127 23.53 0.33 -4.64
C VAL A 127 22.05 0.03 -4.80
N VAL A 128 21.62 -1.17 -4.41
CA VAL A 128 20.23 -1.61 -4.46
C VAL A 128 19.35 -0.70 -3.61
N GLU A 129 19.73 -0.47 -2.35
CA GLU A 129 18.99 0.40 -1.43
C GLU A 129 18.87 1.82 -1.97
N ARG A 130 19.97 2.38 -2.50
CA ARG A 130 19.97 3.72 -3.09
C ARG A 130 19.03 3.81 -4.28
N GLU A 131 19.03 2.80 -5.15
CA GLU A 131 18.19 2.76 -6.35
C GLU A 131 16.70 2.65 -5.97
N VAL A 132 16.36 1.72 -5.08
CA VAL A 132 14.99 1.51 -4.59
C VAL A 132 14.48 2.75 -3.84
N THR A 133 15.31 3.35 -2.99
CA THR A 133 14.99 4.59 -2.27
C THR A 133 14.77 5.76 -3.24
N GLY A 134 15.61 5.88 -4.27
CA GLY A 134 15.46 6.90 -5.31
C GLY A 134 14.15 6.73 -6.10
N LEU A 135 13.71 5.49 -6.30
CA LEU A 135 12.42 5.19 -6.93
C LEU A 135 11.24 5.55 -6.03
N ALA A 136 11.34 5.36 -4.71
CA ALA A 136 10.26 5.66 -3.76
C ALA A 136 9.80 7.13 -3.77
N TYR A 137 10.67 8.07 -4.16
CA TYR A 137 10.32 9.49 -4.32
C TYR A 137 9.62 9.83 -5.66
N LYS A 138 9.55 8.87 -6.60
CA LYS A 138 8.93 9.06 -7.91
C LYS A 138 7.44 8.76 -7.88
N LYS A 139 6.75 8.98 -9.01
CA LYS A 139 5.34 8.63 -9.16
C LYS A 139 5.22 7.12 -9.37
N VAL A 140 4.08 6.54 -8.98
CA VAL A 140 3.79 5.10 -9.15
C VAL A 140 3.92 4.64 -10.60
N SER A 141 3.52 5.48 -11.56
CA SER A 141 3.75 5.21 -12.99
C SER A 141 5.21 4.93 -13.31
N ASP A 142 6.12 5.67 -12.67
CA ASP A 142 7.56 5.53 -12.87
C ASP A 142 8.08 4.23 -12.25
N TRP A 143 7.43 3.74 -11.18
CA TRP A 143 7.75 2.44 -10.57
C TRP A 143 7.46 1.30 -11.54
N PHE A 144 6.28 1.30 -12.16
CA PHE A 144 5.91 0.26 -13.13
C PHE A 144 6.68 0.37 -14.44
N GLN A 145 6.99 1.58 -14.92
CA GLN A 145 7.91 1.75 -16.06
C GLN A 145 9.30 1.21 -15.75
N TYR A 146 9.79 1.38 -14.53
CA TYR A 146 11.07 0.83 -14.10
C TYR A 146 11.02 -0.69 -14.03
N LEU A 147 9.99 -1.25 -13.38
CA LEU A 147 9.77 -2.69 -13.27
C LEU A 147 9.65 -3.35 -14.64
N GLU A 148 8.94 -2.74 -15.59
CA GLU A 148 8.79 -3.29 -16.94
C GLU A 148 10.11 -3.28 -17.71
N LYS A 149 10.93 -2.24 -17.59
CA LYS A 149 12.29 -2.23 -18.18
C LYS A 149 13.21 -3.27 -17.57
N LEU A 150 13.08 -3.48 -16.26
CA LEU A 150 13.94 -4.37 -15.49
C LEU A 150 13.58 -5.84 -15.69
N VAL A 151 12.29 -6.15 -15.63
CA VAL A 151 11.76 -7.50 -15.54
C VAL A 151 11.02 -7.91 -16.82
N ASN A 152 10.35 -6.97 -17.49
CA ASN A 152 9.53 -7.17 -18.69
C ASN A 152 8.48 -8.28 -18.47
N LEU A 153 7.52 -8.00 -17.57
CA LEU A 153 6.48 -8.96 -17.19
C LEU A 153 5.27 -8.89 -18.12
N GLY A 154 5.04 -7.76 -18.79
CA GLY A 154 3.81 -7.52 -19.54
C GLY A 154 2.57 -7.35 -18.65
N CYS A 155 2.77 -7.16 -17.34
CA CYS A 155 1.74 -6.91 -16.34
C CYS A 155 2.27 -5.94 -15.26
N PRO A 156 1.40 -5.28 -14.48
CA PRO A 156 -0.06 -5.26 -14.61
C PRO A 156 -0.53 -4.45 -15.83
N SER A 157 -1.83 -4.52 -16.15
CA SER A 157 -2.41 -3.72 -17.24
C SER A 157 -2.29 -2.21 -16.96
N GLU A 158 -2.24 -1.39 -18.02
CA GLU A 158 -2.19 0.07 -17.88
C GLU A 158 -3.39 0.62 -17.09
N GLU A 159 -4.58 0.04 -17.28
CA GLU A 159 -5.77 0.42 -16.53
C GLU A 159 -5.61 0.17 -15.03
N LEU A 160 -5.12 -1.02 -14.63
CA LEU A 160 -4.86 -1.32 -13.23
C LEU A 160 -3.81 -0.36 -12.64
N ILE A 161 -2.77 -0.01 -13.40
CA ILE A 161 -1.78 0.99 -12.97
C ILE A 161 -2.44 2.35 -12.73
N ARG A 162 -3.30 2.82 -13.64
CA ARG A 162 -4.00 4.11 -13.47
C ARG A 162 -4.89 4.11 -12.23
N GLN A 163 -5.58 3.02 -11.95
CA GLN A 163 -6.40 2.88 -10.75
C GLN A 163 -5.56 2.93 -9.47
N ILE A 164 -4.42 2.25 -9.44
CA ILE A 164 -3.50 2.26 -8.30
C ILE A 164 -2.85 3.63 -8.10
N VAL A 165 -2.56 4.36 -9.18
CA VAL A 165 -2.10 5.75 -9.13
C VAL A 165 -3.14 6.63 -8.43
N GLU A 166 -4.43 6.50 -8.77
CA GLU A 166 -5.51 7.25 -8.12
C GLU A 166 -5.67 6.87 -6.65
N ILE A 167 -5.62 5.58 -6.32
CA ILE A 167 -5.68 5.08 -4.94
C ILE A 167 -4.54 5.68 -4.10
N LYS A 168 -3.30 5.69 -4.61
CA LYS A 168 -2.18 6.32 -3.90
C LYS A 168 -2.38 7.83 -3.79
N ALA A 169 -2.86 8.51 -4.84
CA ALA A 169 -3.12 9.94 -4.78
C ALA A 169 -4.18 10.27 -3.72
N SER A 170 -5.23 9.46 -3.62
CA SER A 170 -6.24 9.52 -2.55
C SER A 170 -5.60 9.38 -1.16
N ARG A 171 -4.65 8.45 -0.99
CA ARG A 171 -3.90 8.28 0.26
C ARG A 171 -3.07 9.52 0.60
N ASP A 172 -2.33 10.04 -0.38
CA ASP A 172 -1.49 11.22 -0.21
C ASP A 172 -2.32 12.42 0.30
N VAL A 173 -3.57 12.58 -0.20
CA VAL A 173 -4.51 13.62 0.28
C VAL A 173 -4.92 13.41 1.73
N LEU A 174 -5.25 12.17 2.12
CA LEU A 174 -5.65 11.84 3.50
C LEU A 174 -4.52 12.10 4.51
N VAL A 175 -3.28 11.77 4.13
CA VAL A 175 -2.10 11.91 5.01
C VAL A 175 -1.60 13.35 5.07
N HIS A 176 -1.52 14.04 3.93
CA HIS A 176 -0.76 15.29 3.83
C HIS A 176 -1.64 16.54 3.71
N ASN A 177 -2.91 16.42 3.36
CA ASN A 177 -3.76 17.58 3.09
C ASN A 177 -5.07 17.56 3.90
N SER A 178 -5.07 16.87 5.05
CA SER A 178 -6.23 16.76 5.95
C SER A 178 -7.52 16.28 5.24
N GLY A 179 -7.37 15.48 4.19
CA GLY A 179 -8.48 15.01 3.38
C GLY A 179 -9.06 16.04 2.40
N ILE A 180 -8.41 17.20 2.19
CA ILE A 180 -8.82 18.18 1.19
C ILE A 180 -8.07 17.92 -0.12
N VAL A 181 -8.78 17.87 -1.23
CA VAL A 181 -8.20 17.59 -2.55
C VAL A 181 -7.46 18.84 -3.05
N ASN A 182 -6.28 18.65 -3.67
CA ASN A 182 -5.49 19.73 -4.26
C ASN A 182 -5.20 19.45 -5.74
N ALA A 183 -4.57 20.42 -6.41
CA ALA A 183 -4.19 20.29 -7.82
C ALA A 183 -3.22 19.11 -8.09
N ILE A 184 -2.41 18.72 -7.09
CA ILE A 184 -1.49 17.57 -7.21
C ILE A 184 -2.29 16.26 -7.32
N TYR A 185 -3.35 16.07 -6.52
CA TYR A 185 -4.25 14.92 -6.66
C TYR A 185 -4.87 14.89 -8.05
N VAL A 186 -5.52 15.97 -8.48
CA VAL A 186 -6.22 16.02 -9.78
C VAL A 186 -5.24 15.71 -10.91
N SER A 187 -4.03 16.28 -10.86
CA SER A 187 -2.98 16.02 -11.85
C SER A 187 -2.49 14.57 -11.85
N LYS A 188 -2.33 13.93 -10.69
CA LYS A 188 -1.89 12.53 -10.57
C LYS A 188 -2.99 11.56 -11.03
N SER A 189 -4.22 11.82 -10.62
CA SER A 189 -5.38 10.93 -10.84
C SER A 189 -5.94 11.02 -12.26
N GLY A 190 -5.73 12.14 -12.96
CA GLY A 190 -6.13 12.29 -14.36
C GLY A 190 -7.63 12.03 -14.57
N GLU A 191 -7.96 11.22 -15.57
CA GLU A 191 -9.35 10.85 -15.92
C GLU A 191 -10.07 10.07 -14.81
N LEU A 192 -9.33 9.45 -13.88
CA LEU A 192 -9.89 8.70 -12.76
C LEU A 192 -10.10 9.57 -11.51
N ALA A 193 -9.76 10.86 -11.56
CA ALA A 193 -9.99 11.77 -10.43
C ALA A 193 -11.46 11.77 -10.02
N ARG A 194 -11.73 11.46 -8.75
CA ARG A 194 -13.09 11.41 -8.19
C ARG A 194 -13.58 12.76 -7.65
N PHE A 195 -12.66 13.70 -7.47
CA PHE A 195 -12.89 14.99 -6.83
C PHE A 195 -12.11 16.10 -7.52
N VAL A 196 -12.56 17.33 -7.39
CA VAL A 196 -11.84 18.53 -7.84
C VAL A 196 -11.12 19.22 -6.68
N ALA A 197 -10.19 20.13 -7.00
CA ALA A 197 -9.44 20.85 -5.97
C ALA A 197 -10.36 21.65 -5.04
N GLY A 198 -10.15 21.52 -3.74
CA GLY A 198 -10.97 22.12 -2.69
C GLY A 198 -12.01 21.18 -2.08
N ASP A 199 -12.36 20.09 -2.76
CA ASP A 199 -13.32 19.12 -2.23
C ASP A 199 -12.74 18.37 -1.03
N LYS A 200 -13.62 17.94 -0.12
CA LYS A 200 -13.25 16.97 0.90
C LYS A 200 -13.33 15.58 0.28
N LEU A 201 -12.22 14.84 0.34
CA LEU A 201 -12.14 13.47 -0.13
C LEU A 201 -13.02 12.57 0.72
N GLU A 202 -13.92 11.86 0.05
CA GLU A 202 -14.75 10.83 0.68
C GLU A 202 -14.23 9.43 0.32
N LEU A 203 -14.33 8.52 1.31
CA LEU A 203 -14.02 7.11 1.19
C LEU A 203 -15.29 6.28 1.42
N PRO A 204 -16.17 6.15 0.41
CA PRO A 204 -17.26 5.20 0.47
C PRO A 204 -16.73 3.79 0.71
N GLU A 205 -17.48 2.97 1.45
CA GLU A 205 -17.08 1.59 1.74
C GLU A 205 -16.88 0.75 0.46
N SER A 206 -17.64 1.02 -0.59
CA SER A 206 -17.45 0.37 -1.89
C SER A 206 -16.07 0.68 -2.47
N TYR A 207 -15.63 1.94 -2.39
CA TYR A 207 -14.31 2.35 -2.86
C TYR A 207 -13.19 1.79 -1.97
N HIS A 208 -13.39 1.73 -0.66
CA HIS A 208 -12.46 1.08 0.27
C HIS A 208 -12.24 -0.39 -0.07
N ARG A 209 -13.33 -1.15 -0.27
CA ARG A 209 -13.29 -2.56 -0.71
C ARG A 209 -12.63 -2.71 -2.08
N GLN A 210 -13.05 -1.92 -3.06
CA GLN A 210 -12.49 -1.98 -4.41
C GLN A 210 -10.98 -1.73 -4.40
N SER A 211 -10.51 -0.79 -3.57
CA SER A 211 -9.08 -0.48 -3.45
C SER A 211 -8.29 -1.68 -2.90
N TRP A 212 -8.84 -2.37 -1.90
CA TRP A 212 -8.27 -3.63 -1.39
C TRP A 212 -8.22 -4.72 -2.46
N GLU A 213 -9.29 -4.92 -3.23
CA GLU A 213 -9.36 -5.91 -4.31
C GLU A 213 -8.32 -5.63 -5.42
N LEU A 214 -8.22 -4.38 -5.87
CA LEU A 214 -7.28 -3.98 -6.92
C LEU A 214 -5.82 -4.13 -6.49
N ILE A 215 -5.50 -3.78 -5.24
CA ILE A 215 -4.15 -3.99 -4.72
C ILE A 215 -3.82 -5.48 -4.63
N LYS A 216 -4.75 -6.33 -4.17
CA LYS A 216 -4.54 -7.79 -4.16
C LYS A 216 -4.34 -8.34 -5.56
N GLN A 217 -5.12 -7.88 -6.53
CA GLN A 217 -4.97 -8.26 -7.93
C GLN A 217 -3.56 -7.91 -8.42
N LEU A 218 -3.10 -6.68 -8.17
CA LEU A 218 -1.76 -6.24 -8.59
C LEU A 218 -0.65 -7.07 -7.98
N VAL A 219 -0.69 -7.30 -6.67
CA VAL A 219 0.29 -8.14 -5.95
C VAL A 219 0.34 -9.54 -6.55
N THR A 220 -0.82 -10.11 -6.85
CA THR A 220 -0.95 -11.44 -7.43
C THR A 220 -0.40 -11.51 -8.86
N GLU A 221 -0.80 -10.58 -9.73
CA GLU A 221 -0.36 -10.52 -11.13
C GLU A 221 1.17 -10.39 -11.22
N VAL A 222 1.74 -9.39 -10.55
CA VAL A 222 3.19 -9.12 -10.61
C VAL A 222 3.99 -10.30 -10.08
N ALA A 223 3.63 -10.82 -8.90
CA ALA A 223 4.39 -11.92 -8.30
C ALA A 223 4.29 -13.21 -9.11
N ASN A 224 3.09 -13.58 -9.56
CA ASN A 224 2.89 -14.82 -10.31
C ASN A 224 3.58 -14.77 -11.67
N SER A 225 3.46 -13.66 -12.41
CA SER A 225 4.16 -13.52 -13.70
C SER A 225 5.67 -13.53 -13.54
N ALA A 226 6.21 -12.97 -12.46
CA ALA A 226 7.64 -13.06 -12.15
C ALA A 226 8.07 -14.50 -11.86
N ILE A 227 7.31 -15.23 -11.04
CA ILE A 227 7.57 -16.64 -10.71
C ILE A 227 7.53 -17.51 -11.98
N GLU A 228 6.50 -17.35 -12.80
CA GLU A 228 6.35 -18.07 -14.08
C GLU A 228 7.55 -17.83 -14.99
N LYS A 229 7.98 -16.57 -15.13
CA LYS A 229 9.14 -16.20 -15.94
C LYS A 229 10.43 -16.82 -15.44
N LEU A 230 10.65 -16.85 -14.12
CA LEU A 230 11.81 -17.48 -13.50
C LEU A 230 11.82 -19.00 -13.74
N ASN A 231 10.64 -19.64 -13.66
CA ASN A 231 10.49 -21.07 -13.88
C ASN A 231 10.66 -21.47 -15.36
N SER A 232 10.13 -20.67 -16.30
CA SER A 232 10.29 -20.92 -17.73
C SER A 232 11.74 -20.73 -18.18
N GLY A 233 12.44 -19.72 -17.66
CA GLY A 233 13.85 -19.48 -17.96
C GLY A 233 14.80 -20.58 -17.46
N ARG A 234 14.42 -21.30 -16.40
CA ARG A 234 15.16 -22.46 -15.88
C ARG A 234 14.98 -23.74 -16.70
N SER A 235 13.87 -23.90 -17.44
CA SER A 235 13.64 -25.07 -18.30
C SER A 235 14.40 -25.03 -19.64
N SER A 236 15.01 -23.90 -19.96
CA SER A 236 15.78 -23.66 -21.18
C SER A 236 17.31 -23.62 -20.97
N ARG A 237 17.80 -24.05 -19.80
CA ARG A 237 19.21 -24.26 -19.48
C ARG A 237 19.44 -25.70 -19.06
#